data_AF-A0A6N8GIT8-F1
#
_entry.id   AF-A0A6N8GIT8-F1
#
_cell.length_a   1.000
_cell.length_b   1.000
_cell.length_c   1.000
_cell.angle_alpha   90.00
_cell.angle_beta   90.00
_cell.angle_gamma   90.00
#
_symmetry.space_group_name_H-M   'P 1'
#
loop_
_entity.id
_entity.type
_entity.pdbx_description
1 polymer ?
#
loop_
_entity_poly.entity_id
_entity_poly.type
_entity_poly.pdbx_seq_one_letter_code
_entity_poly.pdbx_strand_id
1 'polypeptide(L)'
;MSRGEHRQEQTPEQRESELRSMAMHFGGRLVAGRDFREAVLERMQANLPGFPPERYESELEAALARIDEAQVDVMARREQLIAEARQLDRLHAVFTIHYFNRRFSGHVGEYGLGRINLVDALGDLYAREQITEAVRRCDALIEEGIRMGISSWDHEPNMAHLRRAHPGFDDRALSQVLDWGHLIHR
;
A
#
# COMPACT_ATOMS: atom_id res chain seq x y z
N MET A 1 11.22 -7.63 -44.59
CA MET A 1 12.42 -7.78 -43.74
C MET A 1 11.94 -7.76 -42.29
N SER A 2 11.92 -8.93 -41.64
CA SER A 2 11.51 -9.07 -40.23
C SER A 2 12.48 -8.37 -39.29
N ARG A 3 12.01 -7.39 -38.53
CA ARG A 3 12.65 -6.96 -37.28
C ARG A 3 12.30 -8.01 -36.22
N GLY A 4 13.13 -9.04 -36.11
CA GLY A 4 13.16 -9.87 -34.92
C GLY A 4 13.76 -9.03 -33.81
N GLU A 5 12.93 -8.60 -32.86
CA GLU A 5 13.41 -8.06 -31.59
C GLU A 5 14.26 -9.15 -30.93
N HIS A 6 15.57 -8.93 -30.88
CA HIS A 6 16.47 -9.71 -30.02
C HIS A 6 16.05 -9.46 -28.58
N ARG A 7 15.14 -10.29 -28.08
CA ARG A 7 14.95 -10.47 -26.64
C ARG A 7 16.27 -11.05 -26.13
N GLN A 8 17.04 -10.24 -25.39
CA GLN A 8 18.25 -10.73 -24.74
C GLN A 8 17.90 -11.99 -23.95
N GLU A 9 18.61 -13.09 -24.19
CA GLU A 9 18.43 -14.30 -23.41
C GLU A 9 18.76 -13.99 -21.95
N GLN A 10 17.75 -14.08 -21.09
CA GLN A 10 17.92 -13.87 -19.65
C GLN A 10 18.83 -14.96 -19.10
N THR A 11 19.75 -14.60 -18.20
CA THR A 11 20.59 -15.58 -17.52
C THR A 11 19.73 -16.45 -16.58
N PRO A 12 20.19 -17.67 -16.23
CA PRO A 12 19.50 -18.51 -15.25
C PRO A 12 19.20 -17.77 -13.94
N GLU A 13 20.13 -16.94 -13.45
CA GLU A 13 19.97 -16.17 -12.21
C GLU A 13 18.90 -15.08 -12.32
N GLN A 14 18.80 -14.43 -13.48
CA GLN A 14 17.76 -13.44 -13.75
C GLN A 14 16.38 -14.11 -13.75
N ARG A 15 16.26 -15.28 -14.37
CA ARG A 15 15.02 -16.05 -14.40
C ARG A 15 14.61 -16.55 -13.01
N GLU A 16 15.58 -17.02 -12.21
CA GLU A 16 15.34 -17.39 -10.81
C GLU A 16 14.88 -16.20 -9.96
N SER A 17 15.46 -15.02 -10.20
CA SER A 17 15.02 -13.78 -9.54
C SER A 17 13.60 -13.40 -9.92
N GLU A 18 13.24 -13.53 -11.20
CA GLU A 18 11.89 -13.30 -11.70
C GLU A 18 10.88 -14.28 -11.11
N LEU A 19 11.24 -15.57 -11.01
CA LEU A 19 10.42 -16.58 -10.36
C LEU A 19 10.13 -16.20 -8.90
N ARG A 20 11.14 -15.80 -8.13
CA ARG A 20 10.98 -15.34 -6.74
C ARG A 20 10.07 -14.13 -6.64
N SER A 21 10.29 -13.12 -7.49
CA SER A 21 9.49 -11.89 -7.49
C SER A 21 8.03 -12.17 -7.84
N MET A 22 7.80 -13.05 -8.82
CA MET A 22 6.48 -13.50 -9.23
C MET A 22 5.77 -14.32 -8.15
N ALA A 23 6.50 -15.22 -7.47
CA ALA A 23 5.99 -15.98 -6.33
C ALA A 23 5.59 -15.06 -5.17
N MET A 24 6.37 -14.03 -4.85
CA MET A 24 6.00 -13.01 -3.86
C MET A 24 4.74 -12.25 -4.25
N HIS A 25 4.63 -11.84 -5.53
CA HIS A 25 3.46 -11.12 -6.02
C HIS A 25 2.18 -11.96 -5.92
N PHE A 26 2.20 -13.19 -6.44
CA PHE A 26 1.01 -14.04 -6.43
C PHE A 26 0.73 -14.66 -5.06
N GLY A 27 1.77 -14.97 -4.27
CA GLY A 27 1.63 -15.37 -2.87
C GLY A 27 0.89 -14.31 -2.05
N GLY A 28 1.20 -13.02 -2.23
CA GLY A 28 0.48 -11.93 -1.57
C GLY A 28 -1.00 -11.86 -1.98
N ARG A 29 -1.33 -12.22 -3.21
CA ARG A 29 -2.73 -12.30 -3.68
C ARG A 29 -3.48 -13.51 -3.10
N LEU A 30 -2.80 -14.65 -2.93
CA LEU A 30 -3.34 -15.84 -2.28
C LEU A 30 -3.71 -15.52 -0.83
N VAL A 31 -2.78 -14.93 -0.07
CA VAL A 31 -3.01 -14.54 1.34
C VAL A 31 -4.11 -13.50 1.47
N ALA A 32 -4.25 -12.60 0.50
CA ALA A 32 -5.36 -11.64 0.44
C ALA A 32 -6.72 -12.27 0.03
N GLY A 33 -6.80 -13.58 -0.19
CA GLY A 33 -8.01 -14.27 -0.63
C GLY A 33 -8.48 -13.88 -2.04
N ARG A 34 -7.60 -13.33 -2.87
CA ARG A 34 -7.94 -12.84 -4.23
C ARG A 34 -7.72 -13.87 -5.33
N ASP A 35 -7.04 -14.96 -5.02
CA ASP A 35 -6.78 -16.09 -5.90
C ASP A 35 -6.68 -17.37 -5.06
N PHE A 36 -6.67 -18.52 -5.73
CA PHE A 36 -6.44 -19.84 -5.14
C PHE A 36 -5.15 -20.45 -5.71
N ARG A 37 -4.60 -21.44 -5.01
CA ARG A 37 -3.24 -21.95 -5.22
C ARG A 37 -3.02 -22.45 -6.64
N GLU A 38 -3.97 -23.22 -7.15
CA GLU A 38 -3.91 -23.84 -8.48
C GLU A 38 -3.83 -22.78 -9.58
N ALA A 39 -4.71 -21.77 -9.54
CA ALA A 39 -4.70 -20.68 -10.51
C ALA A 39 -3.43 -19.81 -10.43
N VAL A 40 -2.84 -19.66 -9.23
CA VAL A 40 -1.55 -18.97 -9.08
C VAL A 40 -0.44 -19.75 -9.76
N LEU A 41 -0.35 -21.06 -9.51
CA LEU A 41 0.67 -21.92 -10.11
C LEU A 41 0.54 -21.96 -11.63
N GLU A 42 -0.68 -22.08 -12.16
CA GLU A 42 -0.94 -22.00 -13.61
C GLU A 42 -0.46 -20.67 -14.21
N ARG A 43 -0.74 -19.53 -13.56
CA ARG A 43 -0.28 -18.22 -14.04
C ARG A 43 1.24 -18.07 -13.94
N MET A 44 1.85 -18.60 -12.89
CA MET A 44 3.31 -18.59 -12.74
C MET A 44 3.97 -19.36 -13.90
N GLN A 45 3.46 -20.55 -14.20
CA GLN A 45 3.93 -21.37 -15.31
C GLN A 45 3.71 -20.71 -16.67
N ALA A 46 2.56 -20.08 -16.88
CA ALA A 46 2.24 -19.39 -18.13
C ALA A 46 3.11 -18.14 -18.36
N ASN A 47 3.39 -17.37 -17.30
CA ASN A 47 4.15 -16.11 -17.40
C ASN A 47 5.66 -16.32 -17.45
N LEU A 48 6.18 -17.36 -16.79
CA LEU A 48 7.61 -17.67 -16.76
C LEU A 48 7.87 -19.17 -16.98
N PRO A 49 7.57 -19.72 -18.17
CA PRO A 49 7.71 -21.14 -18.46
C PRO A 49 9.18 -21.58 -18.48
N GLY A 50 9.45 -22.86 -18.23
CA GLY A 50 10.79 -23.46 -18.35
C GLY A 50 11.38 -24.02 -17.06
N PHE A 51 10.70 -23.87 -15.93
CA PHE A 51 11.00 -24.61 -14.69
C PHE A 51 10.14 -25.87 -14.59
N PRO A 52 10.59 -26.90 -13.84
CA PRO A 52 9.74 -28.04 -13.51
C PRO A 52 8.60 -27.62 -12.55
N PRO A 53 7.42 -28.27 -12.58
CA PRO A 53 6.27 -27.92 -11.75
C PRO A 53 6.59 -27.74 -10.26
N GLU A 54 7.40 -28.65 -9.71
CA GLU A 54 7.79 -28.70 -8.29
C GLU A 54 8.59 -27.45 -7.88
N ARG A 55 9.29 -26.81 -8.83
CA ARG A 55 10.03 -25.57 -8.58
C ARG A 55 9.09 -24.39 -8.33
N TYR A 56 7.98 -24.29 -9.06
CA TYR A 56 6.98 -23.23 -8.82
C TYR A 56 6.29 -23.41 -7.48
N GLU A 57 5.96 -24.65 -7.12
CA GLU A 57 5.35 -24.98 -5.82
C GLU A 57 6.30 -24.61 -4.67
N SER A 58 7.56 -25.04 -4.75
CA SER A 58 8.57 -24.75 -3.74
C SER A 58 8.81 -23.24 -3.57
N GLU A 59 8.88 -22.50 -4.68
CA GLU A 59 9.07 -21.05 -4.62
C GLU A 59 7.83 -20.31 -4.13
N LEU A 60 6.63 -20.78 -4.46
CA LEU A 60 5.38 -20.25 -3.89
C LEU A 60 5.33 -20.47 -2.37
N GLU A 61 5.69 -21.65 -1.88
CA GLU A 61 5.76 -21.94 -0.44
C GLU A 61 6.79 -21.08 0.27
N ALA A 62 8.00 -20.95 -0.29
CA ALA A 62 9.03 -20.07 0.24
C ALA A 62 8.58 -18.60 0.26
N ALA A 63 7.83 -18.16 -0.75
CA ALA A 63 7.24 -16.83 -0.76
C ALA A 63 6.19 -16.67 0.35
N LEU A 64 5.30 -17.64 0.54
CA LEU A 64 4.29 -17.60 1.60
C LEU A 64 4.91 -17.53 3.00
N ALA A 65 6.00 -18.27 3.26
CA ALA A 65 6.73 -18.18 4.52
C ALA A 65 7.32 -16.78 4.75
N ARG A 66 7.96 -16.18 3.72
CA ARG A 66 8.49 -14.81 3.81
C ARG A 66 7.39 -13.77 4.01
N ILE A 67 6.22 -13.99 3.40
CA ILE A 67 5.05 -13.13 3.56
C ILE A 67 4.56 -13.20 5.01
N ASP A 68 4.44 -14.41 5.58
CA ASP A 68 4.03 -14.62 6.97
C ASP A 68 4.98 -13.93 7.97
N GLU A 69 6.31 -14.13 7.79
CA GLU A 69 7.33 -13.44 8.60
C GLU A 69 7.18 -11.91 8.53
N ALA A 70 7.02 -11.37 7.32
CA ALA A 70 6.88 -9.93 7.12
C ALA A 70 5.54 -9.38 7.63
N GLN A 71 4.49 -10.21 7.68
CA GLN A 71 3.20 -9.81 8.27
C GLN A 71 3.33 -9.51 9.75
N VAL A 72 4.16 -10.23 10.50
CA VAL A 72 4.36 -10.00 11.94
C VAL A 72 4.83 -8.57 12.20
N ASP A 73 5.87 -8.13 11.48
CA ASP A 73 6.41 -6.78 11.64
C ASP A 73 5.41 -5.70 11.22
N VAL A 74 4.66 -5.94 10.14
CA VAL A 74 3.62 -5.02 9.67
C VAL A 74 2.47 -4.95 10.68
N MET A 75 2.06 -6.08 11.27
CA MET A 75 1.03 -6.12 12.31
C MET A 75 1.46 -5.31 13.53
N ALA A 76 2.68 -5.52 14.04
CA ALA A 76 3.21 -4.75 15.16
C ALA A 76 3.23 -3.23 14.86
N ARG A 77 3.64 -2.84 13.65
CA ARG A 77 3.62 -1.44 13.21
C ARG A 77 2.20 -0.88 13.13
N ARG A 78 1.23 -1.67 12.66
CA ARG A 78 -0.19 -1.26 12.60
C ARG A 78 -0.78 -1.09 13.98
N GLU A 79 -0.48 -2.00 14.91
CA GLU A 79 -0.91 -1.89 16.31
C GLU A 79 -0.36 -0.62 16.95
N GLN A 80 0.93 -0.33 16.75
CA GLN A 80 1.53 0.92 17.22
C GLN A 80 0.83 2.14 16.60
N LEU A 81 0.60 2.13 15.29
CA LEU A 81 -0.07 3.22 14.58
C LEU A 81 -1.50 3.45 15.10
N ILE A 82 -2.25 2.38 15.39
CA ILE A 82 -3.59 2.45 15.99
C ILE A 82 -3.49 3.01 17.41
N ALA A 83 -2.54 2.54 18.21
CA ALA A 83 -2.34 3.03 19.58
C ALA A 83 -2.01 4.53 19.62
N GLU A 84 -1.15 5.00 18.71
CA GLU A 84 -0.82 6.42 18.56
C GLU A 84 -2.04 7.23 18.10
N ALA A 85 -2.78 6.74 17.09
CA ALA A 85 -3.98 7.41 16.58
C ALA A 85 -5.05 7.57 17.68
N ARG A 86 -5.20 6.58 18.57
CA ARG A 86 -6.16 6.62 19.68
C ARG A 86 -5.86 7.69 20.73
N GLN A 87 -4.64 8.24 20.76
CA GLN A 87 -4.27 9.37 21.65
C GLN A 87 -4.55 10.74 21.03
N LEU A 88 -4.99 10.78 19.77
CA LEU A 88 -5.27 12.02 19.05
C LEU A 88 -6.76 12.37 19.13
N ASP A 89 -7.08 13.63 18.86
CA ASP A 89 -8.47 13.99 18.62
C ASP A 89 -9.03 13.25 17.39
N ARG A 90 -10.36 13.19 17.31
CA ARG A 90 -11.06 12.46 16.26
C ARG A 90 -10.54 12.69 14.85
N LEU A 91 -10.29 13.95 14.46
CA LEU A 91 -9.94 14.26 13.08
C LEU A 91 -8.54 13.72 12.76
N HIS A 92 -7.58 13.96 13.66
CA HIS A 92 -6.21 13.49 13.50
C HIS A 92 -6.10 11.96 13.65
N ALA A 93 -6.86 11.35 14.57
CA ALA A 93 -6.94 9.89 14.72
C ALA A 93 -7.39 9.21 13.42
N VAL A 94 -8.48 9.70 12.82
CA VAL A 94 -8.99 9.18 11.55
C VAL A 94 -8.00 9.46 10.42
N PHE A 95 -7.41 10.66 10.38
CA PHE A 95 -6.41 11.00 9.38
C PHE A 95 -5.21 10.06 9.40
N THR A 96 -4.62 9.79 10.57
CA THR A 96 -3.45 8.91 10.70
C THR A 96 -3.69 7.53 10.09
N ILE A 97 -4.81 6.89 10.45
CA ILE A 97 -5.16 5.55 9.94
C ILE A 97 -5.58 5.60 8.47
N HIS A 98 -6.39 6.58 8.08
CA HIS A 98 -6.91 6.68 6.72
C HIS A 98 -5.82 7.02 5.71
N TYR A 99 -4.93 7.95 6.05
CA TYR A 99 -3.74 8.28 5.26
C TYR A 99 -2.83 7.06 5.09
N PHE A 100 -2.59 6.30 6.17
CA PHE A 100 -1.83 5.06 6.10
C PHE A 100 -2.46 4.06 5.12
N ASN A 101 -3.78 3.81 5.26
CA ASN A 101 -4.53 2.92 4.39
C ASN A 101 -4.47 3.32 2.91
N ARG A 102 -4.60 4.64 2.66
CA ARG A 102 -4.56 5.26 1.34
C ARG A 102 -3.18 5.13 0.69
N ARG A 103 -2.11 5.32 1.46
CA ARG A 103 -0.74 5.36 0.95
C ARG A 103 -0.11 3.98 0.81
N PHE A 104 -0.37 3.07 1.74
CA PHE A 104 0.37 1.81 1.86
C PHE A 104 -0.50 0.58 1.60
N SER A 105 -1.74 0.55 2.07
CA SER A 105 -2.63 -0.62 1.95
C SER A 105 -3.31 -0.79 0.58
N GLY A 106 -3.02 0.08 -0.40
CA GLY A 106 -3.52 -0.03 -1.77
C GLY A 106 -2.74 -1.01 -2.66
N HIS A 107 -1.52 -1.38 -2.25
CA HIS A 107 -0.63 -2.27 -3.00
C HIS A 107 -0.48 -3.61 -2.27
N VAL A 108 -0.09 -4.66 -3.00
CA VAL A 108 0.24 -6.00 -2.45
C VAL A 108 1.36 -5.95 -1.39
N GLY A 109 1.99 -4.78 -1.17
CA GLY A 109 3.10 -4.54 -0.26
C GLY A 109 2.81 -4.59 1.25
N GLU A 110 1.56 -4.80 1.68
CA GLU A 110 1.26 -5.13 3.09
C GLU A 110 0.94 -6.61 3.28
N TYR A 111 1.52 -7.45 2.40
CA TYR A 111 1.54 -8.90 2.56
C TYR A 111 0.15 -9.53 2.67
N GLY A 112 -0.88 -8.87 2.12
CA GLY A 112 -2.27 -9.36 2.15
C GLY A 112 -3.10 -8.96 3.37
N LEU A 113 -2.56 -8.15 4.29
CA LEU A 113 -3.26 -7.72 5.52
C LEU A 113 -4.39 -6.70 5.30
N GLY A 114 -4.66 -6.29 4.06
CA GLY A 114 -5.77 -5.38 3.72
C GLY A 114 -5.66 -3.98 4.33
N ARG A 115 -6.77 -3.24 4.38
CA ARG A 115 -6.81 -1.92 5.06
C ARG A 115 -7.16 -2.11 6.54
N ILE A 116 -6.62 -1.26 7.41
CA ILE A 116 -7.07 -1.16 8.79
C ILE A 116 -8.53 -0.69 8.80
N ASN A 117 -9.41 -1.43 9.47
CA ASN A 117 -10.80 -1.03 9.62
C ASN A 117 -10.91 0.09 10.68
N LEU A 118 -11.31 1.29 10.24
CA LEU A 118 -11.47 2.46 11.11
C LEU A 118 -12.53 2.26 12.21
N VAL A 119 -13.60 1.51 11.93
CA VAL A 119 -14.66 1.25 12.91
C VAL A 119 -14.15 0.30 13.98
N ASP A 120 -13.37 -0.72 13.62
CA ASP A 120 -12.79 -1.64 14.60
C ASP A 120 -11.71 -0.93 15.44
N ALA A 121 -10.93 -0.03 14.83
CA ALA A 121 -9.83 0.67 15.49
C ALA A 121 -10.27 1.81 16.42
N LEU A 122 -11.36 2.51 16.08
CA LEU A 122 -11.77 3.77 16.74
C LEU A 122 -13.25 3.81 17.15
N GLY A 123 -14.06 2.81 16.82
CA GLY A 123 -15.52 2.83 16.99
C GLY A 123 -15.99 2.77 18.45
N ASP A 124 -15.10 2.40 19.37
CA ASP A 124 -15.33 2.49 20.82
C ASP A 124 -15.15 3.92 21.36
N LEU A 125 -14.39 4.77 20.64
CA LEU A 125 -14.14 6.16 21.00
C LEU A 125 -15.07 7.14 20.29
N TYR A 126 -15.43 6.84 19.04
CA TYR A 126 -16.16 7.75 18.17
C TYR A 126 -17.32 7.06 17.47
N ALA A 127 -18.45 7.76 17.35
CA ALA A 127 -19.60 7.24 16.61
C ALA A 127 -19.28 7.09 15.11
N ARG A 128 -19.93 6.14 14.45
CA ARG A 128 -19.71 5.83 13.04
C ARG A 128 -19.89 7.03 12.13
N GLU A 129 -20.86 7.88 12.42
CA GLU A 129 -21.15 9.10 11.65
C GLU A 129 -19.99 10.10 11.77
N GLN A 130 -19.38 10.19 12.95
CA GLN A 130 -18.25 11.07 13.20
C GLN A 130 -16.98 10.58 12.50
N ILE A 131 -16.76 9.26 12.48
CA ILE A 131 -15.68 8.63 11.71
C ILE A 131 -15.89 8.88 10.21
N THR A 132 -17.11 8.65 9.71
CA THR A 132 -17.46 8.83 8.29
C THR A 132 -17.24 10.28 7.84
N GLU A 133 -17.63 11.25 8.66
CA GLU A 133 -17.43 12.66 8.36
C GLU A 133 -15.94 13.03 8.37
N ALA A 134 -15.17 12.55 9.34
CA ALA A 134 -13.73 12.77 9.37
C ALA A 134 -13.03 12.14 8.15
N VAL A 135 -13.46 10.96 7.70
CA VAL A 135 -12.95 10.33 6.47
C VAL A 135 -13.15 11.24 5.26
N ARG A 136 -14.34 11.81 5.06
CA ARG A 136 -14.62 12.73 3.94
C ARG A 136 -13.69 13.94 3.95
N ARG A 137 -13.44 14.52 5.12
CA ARG A 137 -12.51 15.64 5.28
C ARG A 137 -11.07 15.23 4.99
N CYS A 138 -10.66 14.05 5.43
CA CYS A 138 -9.34 13.50 5.12
C CYS A 138 -9.17 13.24 3.62
N ASP A 139 -10.18 12.69 2.94
CA ASP A 139 -10.16 12.46 1.50
C ASP A 139 -9.96 13.78 0.74
N ALA A 140 -10.71 14.82 1.10
CA ALA A 140 -10.56 16.14 0.49
C ALA A 140 -9.14 16.71 0.65
N LEU A 141 -8.57 16.62 1.85
CA LEU A 141 -7.18 17.05 2.12
C LEU A 141 -6.16 16.25 1.31
N ILE A 142 -6.29 14.92 1.30
CA ILE A 142 -5.37 14.03 0.58
C ILE A 142 -5.41 14.26 -0.93
N GLU A 143 -6.61 14.37 -1.50
CA GLU A 143 -6.78 14.63 -2.95
C GLU A 143 -6.20 15.97 -3.36
N GLU A 144 -6.35 16.99 -2.52
CA GLU A 144 -5.77 18.30 -2.79
C GLU A 144 -4.24 18.29 -2.66
N GLY A 145 -3.68 17.65 -1.63
CA GLY A 145 -2.24 17.48 -1.49
C GLY A 145 -1.62 16.74 -2.69
N ILE A 146 -2.29 15.69 -3.18
CA ILE A 146 -1.88 14.97 -4.40
C ILE A 146 -1.87 15.91 -5.62
N ARG A 147 -2.95 16.67 -5.82
CA ARG A 147 -3.08 17.59 -6.96
C ARG A 147 -2.01 18.67 -6.97
N MET A 148 -1.64 19.18 -5.79
CA MET A 148 -0.56 20.18 -5.65
C MET A 148 0.81 19.61 -6.04
N GLY A 149 1.00 18.30 -5.89
CA GLY A 149 2.18 17.56 -6.34
C GLY A 149 2.54 17.72 -7.82
N ILE A 150 1.56 18.04 -8.67
CA ILE A 150 1.72 18.19 -10.14
C ILE A 150 2.40 19.52 -10.51
N SER A 151 2.27 20.54 -9.66
CA SER A 151 2.78 21.90 -9.92
C SER A 151 4.21 22.06 -9.40
N SER A 152 4.86 23.19 -9.72
CA SER A 152 6.17 23.53 -9.16
C SER A 152 6.10 23.54 -7.62
N TRP A 153 7.04 22.83 -6.98
CA TRP A 153 7.13 22.75 -5.52
C TRP A 153 7.43 24.12 -4.91
N ASP A 154 6.42 24.71 -4.27
CA ASP A 154 6.56 25.88 -3.43
C ASP A 154 5.87 25.60 -2.08
N HIS A 155 6.65 25.11 -1.12
CA HIS A 155 6.13 24.50 0.10
C HIS A 155 5.32 25.48 0.96
N GLU A 156 5.82 26.70 1.15
CA GLU A 156 5.19 27.69 2.04
C GLU A 156 3.82 28.19 1.53
N PRO A 157 3.66 28.60 0.25
CA PRO A 157 2.36 28.94 -0.30
C PRO A 157 1.38 27.76 -0.31
N ASN A 158 1.85 26.55 -0.60
CA ASN A 158 1.02 25.34 -0.58
C ASN A 158 0.52 25.05 0.84
N MET A 159 1.38 25.13 1.86
CA MET A 159 1.00 24.99 3.26
C MET A 159 0.00 26.07 3.69
N ALA A 160 0.24 27.34 3.32
CA ALA A 160 -0.68 28.44 3.64
C ALA A 160 -2.06 28.26 3.00
N HIS A 161 -2.12 27.74 1.77
CA HIS A 161 -3.38 27.39 1.12
C HIS A 161 -4.08 26.25 1.85
N LEU A 162 -3.38 25.15 2.15
CA LEU A 162 -3.96 24.00 2.84
C LEU A 162 -4.51 24.34 4.23
N ARG A 163 -3.79 25.15 5.01
CA ARG A 163 -4.28 25.64 6.33
C ARG A 163 -5.63 26.36 6.21
N ARG A 164 -5.83 27.09 5.12
CA ARG A 164 -7.06 27.85 4.86
C ARG A 164 -8.19 26.94 4.36
N ALA A 165 -7.87 26.01 3.47
CA ALA A 165 -8.86 25.14 2.82
C ALA A 165 -9.33 24.00 3.75
N HIS A 166 -8.46 23.52 4.64
CA HIS A 166 -8.69 22.36 5.51
C HIS A 166 -8.55 22.73 6.98
N PRO A 167 -9.45 23.58 7.52
CA PRO A 167 -9.36 24.01 8.91
C PRO A 167 -9.46 22.82 9.87
N GLY A 168 -8.72 22.85 10.97
CA GLY A 168 -8.72 21.82 12.01
C GLY A 168 -7.70 20.70 11.82
N PHE A 169 -7.01 20.63 10.68
CA PHE A 169 -5.80 19.81 10.54
C PHE A 169 -4.57 20.60 10.99
N ASP A 170 -3.63 19.92 11.65
CA ASP A 170 -2.35 20.48 12.05
C ASP A 170 -1.34 20.49 10.89
N ASP A 171 -0.27 21.25 11.05
CA ASP A 171 0.78 21.39 10.04
C ASP A 171 1.44 20.05 9.68
N ARG A 172 1.45 19.08 10.61
CA ARG A 172 1.99 17.75 10.36
C ARG A 172 1.14 17.01 9.32
N ALA A 173 -0.18 16.97 9.49
CA ALA A 173 -1.09 16.33 8.55
C ALA A 173 -1.03 17.00 7.16
N LEU A 174 -0.97 18.33 7.14
CA LEU A 174 -0.86 19.10 5.89
C LEU A 174 0.45 18.82 5.15
N SER A 175 1.58 18.83 5.86
CA SER A 175 2.89 18.51 5.26
C SER A 175 2.91 17.09 4.70
N GLN A 176 2.36 16.12 5.44
CA GLN A 176 2.36 14.71 5.00
C GLN A 176 1.65 14.50 3.67
N VAL A 177 0.51 15.16 3.43
CA VAL A 177 -0.21 15.03 2.14
C VAL A 177 0.51 15.75 1.01
N LEU A 178 1.16 16.88 1.27
CA LEU A 178 1.99 17.58 0.29
C LEU A 178 3.18 16.70 -0.11
N ASP A 179 3.95 16.23 0.86
CA ASP A 179 5.11 15.37 0.63
C ASP A 179 4.71 14.11 -0.15
N TRP A 180 3.52 13.56 0.14
CA TRP A 180 2.98 12.47 -0.66
C TRP A 180 2.71 12.86 -2.11
N GLY A 181 2.00 13.96 -2.35
CA GLY A 181 1.71 14.44 -3.70
C GLY A 181 2.97 14.66 -4.52
N HIS A 182 4.00 15.27 -3.95
CA HIS A 182 5.26 15.48 -4.67
C HIS A 182 6.04 14.19 -4.91
N LEU A 183 6.01 13.24 -3.98
CA LEU A 183 6.69 11.96 -4.17
C LEU A 183 6.12 11.16 -5.35
N ILE A 184 4.80 11.17 -5.55
CA ILE A 184 4.16 10.38 -6.62
C ILE A 184 4.24 11.04 -8.00
N HIS A 185 4.57 12.32 -8.07
CA HIS A 185 4.67 13.10 -9.31
C HIS A 185 6.12 13.46 -9.70
N ARG A 186 7.11 12.95 -8.94
CA ARG A 186 8.54 13.03 -9.27
C ARG A 186 8.97 11.83 -10.10
#